data_AF-A0A960YXD5-F1
#
_entry.id   AF-A0A960YXD5-F1
#
_cell.length_a   1.000
_cell.length_b   1.000
_cell.length_c   1.000
_cell.angle_alpha   90.00
_cell.angle_beta   90.00
_cell.angle_gamma   90.00
#
_symmetry.space_group_name_H-M   'P 1'
#
loop_
_entity.id
_entity.type
_entity.pdbx_description
1 polymer ?
#
loop_
_entity_poly.entity_id
_entity_poly.type
_entity_poly.pdbx_seq_one_letter_code
_entity_poly.pdbx_strand_id
1 'polypeptide(L)'
;MKKNIQTILIILLAIISCTTSTNAEDKKNLPSSIKGDKVKWKDGTNDADAIILKDYVLEILGSSGNSKMKSVDRNSSIHLDGKKVKIHKVSDPNVKASLGQGKIPDSFKKAGEFIPVLSGNGSDTDLIAPIGNIVVQLDPSIKGDKASDWARKNGLKILNKLSFGNYYVIESSAGIYYIDLANSLIGKPGVISATPEFWTNKGLR
;
A
#
# COMPACT_ATOMS: atom_id res chain seq x y z
N MET A 1 -78.22 -15.54 -31.38
CA MET A 1 -78.79 -16.51 -30.42
C MET A 1 -77.91 -16.54 -29.17
N LYS A 2 -78.56 -16.43 -28.00
CA LYS A 2 -78.09 -16.62 -26.62
C LYS A 2 -76.98 -15.69 -26.05
N LYS A 3 -77.48 -14.78 -25.22
CA LYS A 3 -76.85 -14.09 -24.09
C LYS A 3 -76.15 -15.08 -23.14
N ASN A 4 -75.06 -14.67 -22.48
CA ASN A 4 -75.12 -14.45 -21.03
C ASN A 4 -73.90 -13.68 -20.49
N ILE A 5 -74.27 -12.70 -19.67
CA ILE A 5 -73.48 -11.75 -18.90
C ILE A 5 -73.33 -12.33 -17.48
N GLN A 6 -72.12 -12.28 -16.91
CA GLN A 6 -71.86 -12.14 -15.48
C GLN A 6 -70.59 -11.26 -15.41
N THR A 7 -70.66 -9.95 -15.16
CA THR A 7 -70.76 -9.28 -13.83
C THR A 7 -69.78 -9.93 -12.84
N ILE A 8 -68.69 -9.29 -12.40
CA ILE A 8 -68.60 -8.35 -11.25
C ILE A 8 -67.12 -7.85 -11.22
N LEU A 9 -66.84 -6.56 -11.41
CA LEU A 9 -66.60 -5.51 -10.40
C LEU A 9 -65.20 -5.54 -9.73
N ILE A 10 -64.32 -4.66 -10.24
CA ILE A 10 -63.41 -3.72 -9.55
C ILE A 10 -62.92 -4.11 -8.14
N ILE A 11 -61.60 -4.23 -7.96
CA ILE A 11 -60.81 -3.42 -7.00
C ILE A 11 -59.39 -3.25 -7.56
N LEU A 12 -59.06 -1.99 -7.78
CA LEU A 12 -57.73 -1.43 -8.01
C LEU A 12 -56.94 -1.51 -6.70
N LEU A 13 -55.82 -2.24 -6.68
CA LEU A 13 -54.82 -2.13 -5.61
C LEU A 13 -53.47 -1.86 -6.26
N ALA A 14 -53.18 -0.57 -6.38
CA ALA A 14 -51.86 -0.06 -6.68
C ALA A 14 -50.93 -0.45 -5.52
N ILE A 15 -50.19 -1.55 -5.67
CA ILE A 15 -49.06 -1.84 -4.81
C ILE A 15 -47.89 -1.01 -5.35
N ILE A 16 -47.80 0.23 -4.86
CA ILE A 16 -46.54 0.97 -4.82
C ILE A 16 -45.70 0.30 -3.73
N SER A 17 -45.10 -0.84 -4.06
CA SER A 17 -43.95 -1.33 -3.30
C SER A 17 -42.75 -0.56 -3.81
N CYS A 18 -42.45 0.52 -3.11
CA CYS A 18 -41.12 1.11 -3.06
C CYS A 18 -40.19 0.03 -2.48
N THR A 19 -39.73 -0.89 -3.31
CA THR A 19 -38.55 -1.68 -2.97
C THR A 19 -37.37 -0.74 -3.18
N THR A 20 -36.92 -0.16 -2.07
CA THR A 20 -35.56 0.36 -1.99
C THR A 20 -34.65 -0.72 -2.55
N SER A 21 -34.04 -0.44 -3.68
CA SER A 21 -32.88 -1.16 -4.18
C SER A 21 -31.79 -1.01 -3.13
N THR A 22 -31.80 -1.86 -2.11
CA THR A 22 -30.56 -2.21 -1.46
C THR A 22 -29.81 -2.96 -2.54
N ASN A 23 -28.89 -2.25 -3.18
CA ASN A 23 -27.70 -2.89 -3.70
C ASN A 23 -27.11 -3.64 -2.51
N ALA A 24 -27.52 -4.88 -2.32
CA ALA A 24 -26.64 -5.88 -1.79
C ALA A 24 -25.51 -5.90 -2.83
N GLU A 25 -24.49 -5.06 -2.60
CA GLU A 25 -23.18 -5.34 -3.12
C GLU A 25 -22.97 -6.81 -2.81
N ASP A 26 -22.91 -7.62 -3.88
CA ASP A 26 -22.30 -8.93 -3.82
C ASP A 26 -21.01 -8.74 -3.03
N LYS A 27 -21.05 -9.09 -1.74
CA LYS A 27 -19.86 -9.47 -1.01
C LYS A 27 -19.43 -10.75 -1.68
N LYS A 28 -18.80 -10.61 -2.85
CA LYS A 28 -17.93 -11.63 -3.42
C LYS A 28 -17.11 -12.09 -2.24
N ASN A 29 -17.31 -13.34 -1.85
CA ASN A 29 -16.50 -14.01 -0.86
C ASN A 29 -15.04 -13.72 -1.22
N LEU A 30 -14.44 -12.80 -0.47
CA LEU A 30 -13.06 -12.39 -0.66
C LEU A 30 -12.21 -13.64 -0.45
N PRO A 31 -11.29 -13.99 -1.37
CA PRO A 31 -10.39 -15.11 -1.15
C PRO A 31 -9.64 -14.87 0.17
N SER A 32 -9.81 -15.79 1.11
CA SER A 32 -9.34 -15.70 2.51
C SER A 32 -7.82 -15.79 2.68
N SER A 33 -7.05 -15.67 1.60
CA SER A 33 -5.61 -15.51 1.65
C SER A 33 -5.10 -14.98 0.31
N ILE A 34 -4.53 -13.78 0.32
CA ILE A 34 -3.66 -13.36 -0.77
C ILE A 34 -2.43 -14.26 -0.75
N LYS A 35 -2.12 -14.91 -1.88
CA LYS A 35 -0.90 -15.69 -2.06
C LYS A 35 0.23 -14.79 -2.56
N GLY A 36 1.36 -14.83 -1.87
CA GLY A 36 2.58 -14.11 -2.24
C GLY A 36 3.69 -14.39 -1.23
N ASP A 37 4.90 -13.95 -1.56
CA ASP A 37 6.04 -14.06 -0.65
C ASP A 37 5.82 -13.14 0.55
N LYS A 38 6.24 -13.60 1.73
CA LYS A 38 6.15 -12.84 2.97
C LYS A 38 7.40 -12.00 3.16
N VAL A 39 7.21 -10.76 3.61
CA VAL A 39 8.27 -9.91 4.11
C VAL A 39 8.04 -9.63 5.60
N LYS A 40 9.12 -9.59 6.39
CA LYS A 40 9.09 -9.42 7.84
C LYS A 40 9.93 -8.23 8.25
N TRP A 41 9.48 -7.49 9.26
CA TRP A 41 10.26 -6.41 9.88
C TRP A 41 9.94 -6.29 11.36
N LYS A 42 10.75 -5.51 12.08
CA LYS A 42 10.41 -5.08 13.44
C LYS A 42 9.70 -3.73 13.42
N ASP A 43 8.56 -3.67 14.09
CA ASP A 43 7.90 -2.42 14.45
C ASP A 43 8.08 -2.17 15.95
N GLY A 44 9.13 -1.40 16.29
CA GLY A 44 9.61 -1.29 17.65
C GLY A 44 10.06 -2.66 18.19
N THR A 45 9.38 -3.17 19.21
CA THR A 45 9.64 -4.51 19.78
C THR A 45 8.86 -5.63 19.11
N ASN A 46 7.86 -5.30 18.28
CA ASN A 46 6.93 -6.27 17.71
C ASN A 46 7.46 -6.81 16.39
N ASP A 47 7.18 -8.09 16.11
CA ASP A 47 7.33 -8.64 14.77
C ASP A 47 6.11 -8.26 13.94
N ALA A 48 6.37 -7.79 12.72
CA ALA A 48 5.35 -7.52 11.72
C ALA A 48 5.67 -8.31 10.44
N ASP A 49 4.63 -8.70 9.72
CA ASP A 49 4.76 -9.29 8.40
C ASP A 49 3.73 -8.75 7.41
N ALA A 50 4.04 -8.88 6.13
CA ALA A 50 3.17 -8.49 5.04
C ALA A 50 3.39 -9.40 3.84
N ILE A 51 2.41 -9.44 2.93
CA ILE A 51 2.46 -10.25 1.71
C ILE A 51 2.76 -9.36 0.51
N ILE A 52 3.75 -9.71 -0.30
CA ILE A 52 4.06 -9.01 -1.55
C ILE A 52 2.91 -9.20 -2.55
N LEU A 53 2.39 -8.10 -3.08
CA LEU A 53 1.32 -8.14 -4.06
C LEU A 53 1.85 -8.02 -5.49
N LYS A 54 2.02 -9.15 -6.17
CA LYS A 54 2.51 -9.20 -7.55
C LYS A 54 1.64 -8.43 -8.58
N ASP A 55 0.36 -8.25 -8.27
CA ASP A 55 -0.60 -7.61 -9.18
C ASP A 55 -0.72 -6.10 -8.95
N TYR A 56 -0.09 -5.55 -7.93
CA TYR A 56 -0.30 -4.16 -7.53
C TYR A 56 1.01 -3.38 -7.39
N VAL A 57 0.96 -2.14 -7.83
CA VAL A 57 2.06 -1.18 -7.70
C VAL A 57 1.50 0.18 -7.32
N LEU A 58 2.19 0.86 -6.41
CA LEU A 58 1.90 2.24 -6.03
C LEU A 58 2.71 3.16 -6.94
N GLU A 59 2.06 4.18 -7.48
CA GLU A 59 2.69 5.31 -8.15
C GLU A 59 2.66 6.53 -7.23
N ILE A 60 3.81 7.15 -6.98
CA ILE A 60 3.89 8.49 -6.40
C ILE A 60 3.72 9.50 -7.53
N LEU A 61 2.69 10.34 -7.42
CA LEU A 61 2.39 11.34 -8.44
C LEU A 61 3.32 12.54 -8.30
N GLY A 62 3.96 12.93 -9.41
CA GLY A 62 4.72 14.18 -9.48
C GLY A 62 3.82 15.42 -9.39
N SER A 63 4.42 16.60 -9.44
CA SER A 63 3.71 17.89 -9.25
C SER A 63 2.53 18.13 -10.21
N SER A 64 2.52 17.50 -11.39
CA SER A 64 1.42 17.58 -12.35
C SER A 64 0.19 16.76 -11.97
N GLY A 65 0.30 15.82 -11.01
CA GLY A 65 -0.78 14.88 -10.65
C GLY A 65 -1.12 13.81 -11.71
N ASN A 66 -0.59 13.94 -12.92
CA ASN A 66 -0.80 13.00 -14.01
C ASN A 66 -0.08 11.66 -13.76
N SER A 67 -0.82 10.56 -13.89
CA SER A 67 -0.28 9.21 -13.83
C SER A 67 0.48 8.86 -15.10
N LYS A 68 1.63 8.22 -14.94
CA LYS A 68 2.48 7.70 -16.01
C LYS A 68 2.26 6.22 -16.26
N MET A 69 1.40 5.56 -15.48
CA MET A 69 1.18 4.11 -15.55
C MET A 69 0.87 3.62 -16.97
N LYS A 70 0.04 4.34 -17.72
CA LYS A 70 -0.35 3.93 -19.08
C LYS A 70 0.80 3.92 -20.10
N SER A 71 1.91 4.59 -19.80
CA SER A 71 3.12 4.55 -20.62
C SER A 71 3.94 3.27 -20.44
N VAL A 72 3.79 2.59 -19.30
CA VAL A 72 4.56 1.38 -18.94
C VAL A 72 3.70 0.12 -18.87
N ASP A 73 2.40 0.25 -18.62
CA ASP A 73 1.42 -0.82 -18.71
C ASP A 73 0.09 -0.24 -19.22
N ARG A 74 -0.13 -0.40 -20.54
CA ARG A 74 -1.29 0.15 -21.25
C ARG A 74 -2.62 -0.42 -20.72
N ASN A 75 -2.64 -1.68 -20.29
CA ASN A 75 -3.85 -2.38 -19.87
C ASN A 75 -4.03 -2.42 -18.34
N SER A 76 -3.18 -1.72 -17.58
CA SER A 76 -3.35 -1.49 -16.15
C SER A 76 -4.71 -0.86 -15.81
N SER A 77 -5.21 -1.08 -14.60
CA SER A 77 -6.41 -0.40 -14.08
C SER A 77 -6.10 0.30 -12.77
N ILE A 78 -6.82 1.38 -12.47
CA ILE A 78 -6.73 2.03 -11.15
C ILE A 78 -7.48 1.16 -10.14
N HIS A 79 -6.81 0.81 -9.04
CA HIS A 79 -7.41 0.13 -7.89
C HIS A 79 -7.74 1.12 -6.77
N LEU A 80 -6.88 2.11 -6.56
CA LEU A 80 -7.10 3.21 -5.60
C LEU A 80 -6.62 4.52 -6.22
N ASP A 81 -7.45 5.57 -6.13
CA ASP A 81 -7.17 6.89 -6.69
C ASP A 81 -7.02 7.94 -5.58
N GLY A 82 -5.77 8.26 -5.23
CA GLY A 82 -5.43 9.29 -4.26
C GLY A 82 -4.87 10.55 -4.92
N LYS A 83 -4.87 11.67 -4.17
CA LYS A 83 -4.37 12.96 -4.69
C LYS A 83 -2.86 12.98 -4.96
N LYS A 84 -2.07 12.25 -4.17
CA LYS A 84 -0.59 12.20 -4.27
C LYS A 84 -0.05 10.84 -4.68
N VAL A 85 -0.88 9.81 -4.59
CA VAL A 85 -0.51 8.43 -4.90
C VAL A 85 -1.67 7.73 -5.58
N LYS A 86 -1.36 6.76 -6.43
CA LYS A 86 -2.37 5.85 -7.01
C LYS A 86 -1.88 4.42 -6.85
N ILE A 87 -2.79 3.49 -6.63
CA ILE A 87 -2.48 2.06 -6.74
C ILE A 87 -3.09 1.56 -8.03
N HIS A 88 -2.25 0.90 -8.82
CA HIS A 88 -2.64 0.30 -10.08
C HIS A 88 -2.60 -1.21 -9.97
N LYS A 89 -3.60 -1.87 -10.55
CA LYS A 89 -3.53 -3.28 -10.87
C LYS A 89 -2.84 -3.44 -12.22
N VAL A 90 -1.69 -4.11 -12.23
CA VAL A 90 -0.93 -4.35 -13.45
C VAL A 90 -1.50 -5.54 -14.23
N SER A 91 -1.30 -5.51 -15.53
CA SER A 91 -1.77 -6.54 -16.47
C SER A 91 -0.61 -7.33 -17.09
N ASP A 92 0.56 -6.69 -17.25
CA ASP A 92 1.72 -7.29 -17.92
C ASP A 92 2.32 -8.44 -17.06
N PRO A 93 2.40 -9.68 -17.58
CA PRO A 93 2.97 -10.81 -16.87
C PRO A 93 4.43 -10.62 -16.41
N ASN A 94 5.26 -9.93 -17.19
CA ASN A 94 6.67 -9.67 -16.85
C ASN A 94 6.79 -8.67 -15.70
N VAL A 95 5.91 -7.66 -15.69
CA VAL A 95 5.79 -6.73 -14.57
C VAL A 95 5.35 -7.48 -13.32
N LYS A 96 4.33 -8.35 -13.42
CA LYS A 96 3.87 -9.17 -12.29
C LYS A 96 4.96 -10.08 -11.73
N ALA A 97 5.75 -10.71 -12.60
CA ALA A 97 6.85 -11.56 -12.16
C ALA A 97 7.90 -10.77 -11.36
N SER A 98 8.21 -9.54 -11.80
CA SER A 98 9.15 -8.65 -11.09
C SER A 98 8.58 -8.19 -9.75
N LEU A 99 7.32 -7.74 -9.74
CA LEU A 99 6.63 -7.29 -8.52
C LEU A 99 6.47 -8.42 -7.51
N GLY A 100 6.24 -9.66 -7.96
CA GLY A 100 6.18 -10.83 -7.09
C GLY A 100 7.49 -11.09 -6.33
N GLN A 101 8.62 -10.64 -6.88
CA GLN A 101 9.93 -10.65 -6.19
C GLN A 101 10.21 -9.36 -5.41
N GLY A 102 9.24 -8.46 -5.29
CA GLY A 102 9.44 -7.16 -4.67
C GLY A 102 10.23 -6.15 -5.49
N LYS A 103 10.40 -6.38 -6.79
CA LYS A 103 11.24 -5.56 -7.67
C LYS A 103 10.40 -4.71 -8.61
N ILE A 104 10.84 -3.48 -8.83
CA ILE A 104 10.30 -2.59 -9.85
C ILE A 104 11.03 -2.83 -11.18
N PRO A 105 10.31 -3.07 -12.30
CA PRO A 105 10.92 -3.17 -13.62
C PRO A 105 11.63 -1.87 -14.05
N ASP A 106 12.68 -1.97 -14.85
CA ASP A 106 13.44 -0.78 -15.27
C ASP A 106 12.63 0.21 -16.11
N SER A 107 11.63 -0.27 -16.87
CA SER A 107 10.69 0.59 -17.59
C SER A 107 9.90 1.49 -16.64
N PHE A 108 9.50 0.95 -15.48
CA PHE A 108 8.79 1.70 -14.45
C PHE A 108 9.71 2.72 -13.79
N LYS A 109 10.94 2.31 -13.41
CA LYS A 109 11.95 3.22 -12.83
C LYS A 109 12.23 4.44 -13.71
N LYS A 110 12.25 4.27 -15.03
CA LYS A 110 12.49 5.35 -15.99
C LYS A 110 11.28 6.26 -16.18
N ALA A 111 10.07 5.72 -16.04
CA ALA A 111 8.85 6.49 -16.23
C ALA A 111 8.55 7.37 -15.02
N GLY A 112 8.65 6.84 -13.80
CA GLY A 112 8.27 7.56 -12.58
C GLY A 112 8.62 6.80 -11.31
N GLU A 113 8.05 7.28 -10.20
CA GLU A 113 8.28 6.71 -8.89
C GLU A 113 7.23 5.64 -8.60
N PHE A 114 7.61 4.39 -8.83
CA PHE A 114 6.76 3.24 -8.59
C PHE A 114 7.32 2.37 -7.46
N ILE A 115 6.43 1.82 -6.64
CA ILE A 115 6.79 1.08 -5.43
C ILE A 115 5.93 -0.18 -5.32
N PRO A 116 6.50 -1.35 -4.98
CA PRO A 116 5.69 -2.57 -4.79
C PRO A 116 4.69 -2.37 -3.66
N VAL A 117 3.48 -2.90 -3.82
CA VAL A 117 2.47 -2.87 -2.77
C VAL A 117 2.53 -4.15 -1.95
N LEU A 118 2.36 -4.01 -0.64
CA LEU A 118 2.23 -5.13 0.28
C LEU A 118 0.83 -5.13 0.88
N SER A 119 0.39 -6.31 1.32
CA SER A 119 -0.80 -6.47 2.14
C SER A 119 -0.39 -6.68 3.60
N GLY A 120 -0.76 -5.75 4.47
CA GLY A 120 -0.35 -5.75 5.89
C GLY A 120 -1.04 -6.81 6.75
N ASN A 121 -2.16 -7.38 6.28
CA ASN A 121 -2.92 -8.41 7.00
C ASN A 121 -3.36 -9.56 6.07
N GLY A 122 -2.71 -9.71 4.92
CA GLY A 122 -3.14 -10.66 3.87
C GLY A 122 -4.50 -10.33 3.23
N SER A 123 -5.03 -9.12 3.47
CA SER A 123 -6.22 -8.55 2.82
C SER A 123 -5.85 -7.47 1.80
N ASP A 124 -6.63 -7.37 0.72
CA ASP A 124 -6.56 -6.30 -0.29
C ASP A 124 -7.09 -4.96 0.24
N THR A 125 -7.63 -4.94 1.46
CA THR A 125 -8.16 -3.75 2.11
C THR A 125 -7.14 -3.03 2.99
N ASP A 126 -6.03 -3.68 3.34
CA ASP A 126 -4.94 -3.12 4.16
C ASP A 126 -3.66 -3.09 3.34
N LEU A 127 -3.54 -2.04 2.53
CA LEU A 127 -2.45 -1.87 1.58
C LEU A 127 -1.41 -0.95 2.18
N ILE A 128 -0.17 -1.41 2.18
CA ILE A 128 0.98 -0.63 2.60
C ILE A 128 2.02 -0.59 1.48
N ALA A 129 2.83 0.46 1.44
CA ALA A 129 3.94 0.56 0.50
C ALA A 129 5.17 1.15 1.19
N PRO A 130 6.36 0.57 0.98
CA PRO A 130 7.62 1.06 1.57
C PRO A 130 8.14 2.30 0.84
N ILE A 131 7.77 3.49 1.33
CA ILE A 131 8.01 4.78 0.63
C ILE A 131 9.42 5.35 0.76
N GLY A 132 10.30 4.68 1.50
CA GLY A 132 11.74 4.77 1.25
C GLY A 132 12.60 5.36 2.35
N ASN A 133 12.07 5.86 3.47
CA ASN A 133 12.92 6.25 4.60
C ASN A 133 12.85 5.24 5.74
N ILE A 134 13.88 5.22 6.59
CA ILE A 134 13.87 4.42 7.81
C ILE A 134 13.83 5.35 9.01
N VAL A 135 12.90 5.10 9.93
CA VAL A 135 12.87 5.80 11.21
C VAL A 135 13.69 4.98 12.20
N VAL A 136 14.83 5.53 12.62
CA VAL A 136 15.74 4.90 13.58
C VAL A 136 15.66 5.61 14.91
N GLN A 137 15.39 4.86 15.97
CA GLN A 137 15.58 5.32 17.33
C GLN A 137 16.99 5.02 17.79
N LEU A 138 17.75 6.06 18.12
CA LEU A 138 19.09 5.91 18.69
C LEU A 138 19.05 6.02 20.21
N ASP A 139 20.03 5.40 20.85
CA ASP A 139 20.29 5.58 22.28
C ASP A 139 20.33 7.07 22.64
N PRO A 140 19.68 7.54 23.73
CA PRO A 140 19.63 8.95 24.09
C PRO A 140 20.99 9.65 24.24
N SER A 141 22.08 8.88 24.46
CA SER A 141 23.45 9.39 24.50
C SER A 141 24.03 9.72 23.11
N ILE A 142 23.43 9.19 22.04
CA ILE A 142 23.77 9.40 20.64
C ILE A 142 22.82 10.45 20.05
N LYS A 143 23.17 11.72 20.23
CA LYS A 143 22.37 12.87 19.79
C LYS A 143 23.24 14.01 19.25
N GLY A 144 22.65 14.92 18.48
CA GLY A 144 23.37 16.03 17.85
C GLY A 144 24.49 15.49 16.96
N ASP A 145 25.69 16.03 17.11
CA ASP A 145 26.85 15.64 16.29
C ASP A 145 27.19 14.14 16.40
N LYS A 146 26.94 13.51 17.56
CA LYS A 146 27.17 12.07 17.75
C LYS A 146 26.25 11.22 16.86
N ALA A 147 25.03 11.69 16.59
CA ALA A 147 24.11 10.98 15.70
C ALA A 147 24.59 11.08 14.24
N SER A 148 25.06 12.26 13.82
CA SER A 148 25.67 12.46 12.50
C SER A 148 26.92 11.59 12.32
N ASP A 149 27.78 11.50 13.34
CA ASP A 149 28.95 10.63 13.33
C ASP A 149 28.59 9.15 13.29
N TRP A 150 27.59 8.73 14.06
CA TRP A 150 27.08 7.37 14.02
C TRP A 150 26.56 7.00 12.63
N ALA A 151 25.77 7.89 12.01
CA ALA A 151 25.21 7.66 10.68
C ALA A 151 26.33 7.54 9.64
N ARG A 152 27.29 8.47 9.63
CA ARG A 152 28.45 8.45 8.73
C ARG A 152 29.27 7.17 8.88
N LYS A 153 29.55 6.72 10.10
CA LYS A 153 30.27 5.46 10.38
C LYS A 153 29.53 4.23 9.85
N ASN A 154 28.20 4.30 9.73
CA ASN A 154 27.38 3.23 9.20
C ASN A 154 27.05 3.39 7.71
N GLY A 155 27.62 4.38 7.03
CA GLY A 155 27.32 4.66 5.61
C GLY A 155 25.89 5.17 5.40
N LEU A 156 25.27 5.76 6.41
CA LEU A 156 23.91 6.27 6.40
C LEU A 156 23.89 7.79 6.35
N LYS A 157 22.81 8.35 5.82
CA LYS A 157 22.54 9.79 5.81
C LYS A 157 21.27 10.09 6.60
N ILE A 158 21.38 10.95 7.60
CA ILE A 158 20.23 11.49 8.34
C ILE A 158 19.60 12.60 7.50
N LEU A 159 18.31 12.49 7.21
CA LEU A 159 17.52 13.53 6.57
C LEU A 159 17.03 14.55 7.59
N ASN A 160 16.45 14.08 8.68
CA ASN A 160 15.98 14.93 9.77
C ASN A 160 15.89 14.16 11.09
N LYS A 161 15.91 14.93 12.18
CA LYS A 161 15.53 14.44 13.52
C LYS A 161 14.04 14.71 13.72
N LEU A 162 13.31 13.74 14.28
CA LEU A 162 11.91 13.95 14.68
C LEU A 162 11.85 14.78 15.97
N SER A 163 10.78 15.55 16.12
CA SER A 163 10.59 16.46 17.26
C SER A 163 10.37 15.72 18.58
N PHE A 164 9.89 14.48 18.51
CA PHE A 164 9.70 13.62 19.67
C PHE A 164 10.85 12.61 19.78
N GLY A 165 11.34 12.40 21.01
CA GLY A 165 12.36 11.41 21.32
C GLY A 165 13.70 11.62 20.59
N ASN A 166 14.44 10.51 20.47
CA ASN A 166 15.73 10.45 19.78
C ASN A 166 15.61 9.64 18.47
N TYR A 167 14.64 10.03 17.66
CA TYR A 167 14.34 9.39 16.37
C TYR A 167 14.91 10.21 15.22
N TYR A 168 15.47 9.51 14.24
CA TYR A 168 16.08 10.07 13.05
C TYR A 168 15.49 9.40 11.82
N VAL A 169 15.19 10.19 10.81
CA VAL A 169 14.82 9.70 9.48
C VAL A 169 16.11 9.51 8.70
N ILE A 170 16.36 8.28 8.27
CA ILE A 170 17.51 7.89 7.47
C ILE A 170 17.08 7.77 6.01
N GLU A 171 17.85 8.40 5.12
CA GLU A 171 17.66 8.31 3.67
C GLU A 171 17.83 6.86 3.22
N SER A 172 16.89 6.37 2.44
CA SER A 172 17.01 5.10 1.73
C SER A 172 16.23 5.16 0.41
N SER A 173 16.39 4.12 -0.42
CA SER A 173 15.60 3.97 -1.64
C SER A 173 14.28 3.26 -1.34
N ALA A 174 13.21 3.66 -2.01
CA ALA A 174 11.91 3.00 -1.92
C ALA A 174 11.96 1.54 -2.40
N GLY A 175 11.12 0.69 -1.82
CA GLY A 175 11.00 -0.73 -2.18
C GLY A 175 11.44 -1.71 -1.08
N ILE A 176 11.35 -3.01 -1.38
CA ILE A 176 11.45 -4.07 -0.35
C ILE A 176 12.85 -4.16 0.29
N TYR A 177 13.91 -3.84 -0.47
CA TYR A 177 15.29 -3.78 0.04
C TYR A 177 15.43 -2.91 1.30
N TYR A 178 14.58 -1.89 1.49
CA TYR A 178 14.65 -1.02 2.66
C TYR A 178 14.23 -1.75 3.95
N ILE A 179 13.42 -2.81 3.85
CA ILE A 179 13.04 -3.64 4.98
C ILE A 179 14.26 -4.42 5.46
N ASP A 180 15.06 -4.94 4.52
CA ASP A 180 16.32 -5.60 4.83
C ASP A 180 17.31 -4.64 5.47
N LEU A 181 17.40 -3.39 4.95
CA LEU A 181 18.23 -2.36 5.56
C LEU A 181 17.78 -2.06 6.99
N ALA A 182 16.50 -1.81 7.24
CA ALA A 182 15.97 -1.56 8.58
C ALA A 182 16.29 -2.72 9.52
N ASN A 183 16.02 -3.96 9.09
CA ASN A 183 16.34 -5.16 9.85
C ASN A 183 17.84 -5.29 10.16
N SER A 184 18.72 -4.88 9.24
CA SER A 184 20.17 -4.91 9.44
C SER A 184 20.68 -3.89 10.47
N LEU A 185 19.89 -2.85 10.77
CA LEU A 185 20.22 -1.86 11.81
C LEU A 185 19.87 -2.37 13.21
N ILE A 186 18.99 -3.36 13.30
CA ILE A 186 18.57 -3.94 14.58
C ILE A 186 19.74 -4.68 15.22
N GLY A 187 20.00 -4.39 16.49
CA GLY A 187 21.13 -4.95 17.22
C GLY A 187 22.47 -4.26 16.93
N LYS A 188 22.53 -3.27 16.03
CA LYS A 188 23.73 -2.43 15.90
C LYS A 188 23.92 -1.60 17.18
N PRO A 189 25.17 -1.39 17.63
CA PRO A 189 25.44 -0.55 18.79
C PRO A 189 24.80 0.84 18.67
N GLY A 190 24.04 1.21 19.70
CA GLY A 190 23.37 2.49 19.77
C GLY A 190 22.02 2.57 19.05
N VAL A 191 21.55 1.51 18.40
CA VAL A 191 20.20 1.44 17.81
C VAL A 191 19.26 0.78 18.81
N ILE A 192 18.19 1.47 19.17
CA ILE A 192 17.09 0.94 19.99
C ILE A 192 16.06 0.26 19.09
N SER A 193 15.67 0.93 18.00
CA SER A 193 14.72 0.41 17.01
C SER A 193 15.00 1.01 15.64
N ALA A 194 14.60 0.29 14.60
CA ALA A 194 14.68 0.74 13.22
C ALA A 194 13.44 0.25 12.49
N THR A 195 12.50 1.16 12.24
CA THR A 195 11.23 0.85 11.59
C THR A 195 11.22 1.43 10.18
N PRO A 196 10.85 0.63 9.18
CA PRO A 196 10.66 1.12 7.83
C PRO A 196 9.45 2.11 7.75
N GLU A 197 9.57 3.26 7.07
CA GLU A 197 8.43 4.18 6.83
C GLU A 197 7.49 3.65 5.75
N PHE A 198 6.23 3.42 6.10
CA PHE A 198 5.20 2.94 5.18
C PHE A 198 4.17 4.01 4.85
N TRP A 199 3.80 4.08 3.59
CA TRP A 199 2.49 4.60 3.21
C TRP A 199 1.42 3.55 3.51
N THR A 200 0.21 3.99 3.89
CA THR A 200 -0.96 3.12 4.11
C THR A 200 -2.21 3.72 3.48
N ASN A 201 -3.08 2.86 2.94
CA ASN A 201 -4.38 3.26 2.41
C ASN A 201 -5.40 3.65 3.50
N LYS A 202 -5.12 3.39 4.79
CA LYS A 202 -6.01 3.75 5.91
C LYS A 202 -6.26 5.25 6.02
N GLY A 203 -5.34 6.09 5.56
CA GLY A 203 -5.49 7.55 5.55
C GLY A 203 -6.32 8.11 4.39
N LEU A 204 -6.84 7.25 3.49
CA LEU A 204 -7.66 7.64 2.34
C LEU A 204 -9.13 7.21 2.46
N ARG A 205 -9.50 6.55 3.55
CA ARG A 205 -10.88 6.12 3.85
C ARG A 205 -11.57 7.12 4.76
#